data_AF-A0A843CSE4-F1
#
_entry.id   AF-A0A843CSE4-F1
#
_cell.length_a   1.000
_cell.length_b   1.000
_cell.length_c   1.000
_cell.angle_alpha   90.00
_cell.angle_beta   90.00
_cell.angle_gamma   90.00
#
_symmetry.space_group_name_H-M   'P 1'
#
loop_
_entity.id
_entity.type
_entity.pdbx_description
1 polymer ?
#
loop_
_entity_poly.entity_id
_entity_poly.type
_entity_poly.pdbx_seq_one_letter_code
_entity_poly.pdbx_strand_id
1 'polypeptide(L)'
;MGKTREPPYYQPTQTDIDWARSMMTMLSDGGTLAYPATRLIYRIDHKKKTLTLANPDQLFHFPSFVIHYQTIDVFHQIGYTVLPPKETNRE
;
A
#
# COMPACT_ATOMS: atom_id res chain seq x y z
N MET A 1 -24.64 17.98 15.39
CA MET A 1 -23.34 18.56 15.01
C MET A 1 -22.31 17.45 15.00
N GLY A 2 -21.92 16.99 13.81
CA GLY A 2 -20.99 15.87 13.66
C GLY A 2 -19.62 16.26 14.17
N LYS A 3 -19.06 15.48 15.10
CA LYS A 3 -17.65 15.54 15.42
C LYS A 3 -16.90 15.01 14.19
N THR A 4 -16.56 15.90 13.27
CA THR A 4 -15.57 15.62 12.23
C THR A 4 -14.33 15.14 12.97
N ARG A 5 -13.93 13.90 12.74
CA ARG A 5 -12.67 13.37 13.29
C ARG A 5 -11.59 14.33 12.82
N GLU A 6 -10.99 15.08 13.73
CA GLU A 6 -9.86 15.99 13.45
C GLU A 6 -8.56 15.20 13.50
N PRO A 7 -7.76 15.22 12.43
CA PRO A 7 -6.45 14.59 12.47
C PRO A 7 -5.40 15.37 11.64
N PRO A 8 -4.10 15.23 11.93
CA PRO A 8 -3.17 15.06 10.83
C PRO A 8 -3.27 13.59 10.39
N TYR A 9 -4.23 13.26 9.51
CA TYR A 9 -4.09 12.06 8.69
C TYR A 9 -3.11 12.40 7.58
N TYR A 10 -2.30 11.43 7.16
CA TYR A 10 -1.44 11.61 6.00
C TYR A 10 -2.31 11.99 4.79
N GLN A 11 -1.96 13.09 4.13
CA GLN A 11 -2.62 13.53 2.91
C GLN A 11 -1.64 13.32 1.75
N PRO A 12 -1.91 12.38 0.83
CA PRO A 12 -1.08 12.17 -0.35
C PRO A 12 -0.89 13.48 -1.14
N THR A 13 0.35 13.81 -1.46
CA THR A 13 0.65 14.91 -2.38
C THR A 13 0.47 14.48 -3.83
N GLN A 14 0.41 15.44 -4.76
CA GLN A 14 0.39 15.12 -6.19
C GLN A 14 1.63 14.31 -6.61
N THR A 15 2.79 14.60 -6.02
CA THR A 15 4.03 13.86 -6.28
C THR A 15 3.91 12.38 -5.87
N ASP A 16 3.26 12.08 -4.75
CA ASP A 16 3.04 10.69 -4.30
C ASP A 16 2.11 9.95 -5.27
N ILE A 17 1.06 10.63 -5.74
CA ILE A 17 0.11 10.07 -6.70
C ILE A 17 0.79 9.79 -8.04
N ASP A 18 1.58 10.73 -8.55
CA ASP A 18 2.31 10.58 -9.81
C ASP A 18 3.35 9.45 -9.73
N TRP A 19 4.06 9.36 -8.60
CA TRP A 19 4.95 8.24 -8.32
C TRP A 19 4.21 6.90 -8.35
N ALA A 20 3.05 6.80 -7.68
CA ALA A 20 2.28 5.56 -7.65
C ALA A 20 1.74 5.17 -9.05
N ARG A 21 1.29 6.13 -9.87
CA ARG A 21 0.91 5.88 -11.27
C ARG A 21 2.07 5.37 -12.10
N SER A 22 3.25 5.97 -11.92
CA SER A 22 4.48 5.53 -12.57
C SER A 22 4.82 4.09 -12.19
N MET A 23 4.76 3.75 -10.90
CA MET A 23 4.98 2.36 -10.43
C MET A 23 3.98 1.37 -11.06
N MET A 24 2.69 1.71 -11.12
CA MET A 24 1.67 0.84 -11.72
C MET A 24 1.76 0.72 -13.24
N THR A 25 2.53 1.60 -13.89
CA THR A 25 2.80 1.53 -15.33
C THR A 25 4.05 0.70 -15.61
N MET A 26 5.06 0.79 -14.74
CA MET A 26 6.34 0.10 -14.90
C MET A 26 6.31 -1.35 -14.43
N LEU A 27 5.57 -1.64 -13.36
CA LEU A 27 5.47 -2.99 -12.82
C LEU A 27 4.42 -3.78 -13.60
N SER A 28 4.72 -5.04 -13.93
CA SER A 28 3.78 -5.92 -14.62
C SER A 28 2.79 -6.57 -13.65
N ASP A 29 1.76 -7.23 -14.19
CA ASP A 29 0.86 -8.07 -13.39
C ASP A 29 1.65 -9.21 -12.73
N GLY A 30 1.41 -9.46 -11.44
CA GLY A 30 2.24 -10.35 -10.62
C GLY A 30 3.58 -9.75 -10.18
N GLY A 31 3.88 -8.50 -10.57
CA GLY A 31 5.06 -7.76 -10.20
C GLY A 31 5.12 -7.42 -8.71
N THR A 32 6.24 -6.85 -8.29
CA THR A 32 6.50 -6.55 -6.87
C THR A 32 6.89 -5.10 -6.66
N LEU A 33 6.20 -4.41 -5.76
CA LEU A 33 6.58 -3.11 -5.22
C LEU A 33 7.29 -3.33 -3.88
N ALA A 34 8.56 -2.94 -3.79
CA ALA A 34 9.35 -3.08 -2.58
C ALA A 34 9.74 -1.71 -2.01
N TYR A 35 9.69 -1.58 -0.69
CA TYR A 35 10.24 -0.45 0.06
C TYR A 35 11.45 -0.95 0.87
N PRO A 36 12.69 -0.83 0.34
CA PRO A 36 13.86 -1.44 0.95
C PRO A 36 14.14 -0.96 2.38
N ALA A 37 13.90 0.34 2.64
CA ALA A 37 14.14 0.95 3.95
C ALA A 37 13.25 0.39 5.08
N THR A 38 12.07 -0.12 4.73
CA THR A 38 11.10 -0.68 5.69
C THR A 38 10.87 -2.17 5.48
N ARG A 39 11.62 -2.79 4.55
CA ARG A 39 11.48 -4.19 4.15
C ARG A 39 10.05 -4.58 3.75
N LEU A 40 9.18 -3.63 3.38
CA LEU A 40 7.83 -3.92 2.91
C LEU A 40 7.89 -4.40 1.47
N ILE A 41 7.09 -5.41 1.17
CA ILE A 41 7.01 -5.98 -0.17
C ILE A 41 5.53 -6.22 -0.49
N TYR A 42 5.05 -5.67 -1.59
CA TYR A 42 3.69 -5.85 -2.09
C TYR A 42 3.72 -6.57 -3.43
N ARG A 43 2.85 -7.56 -3.59
CA ARG A 43 2.56 -8.20 -4.88
C ARG A 43 1.42 -7.46 -5.57
N ILE A 44 1.55 -7.23 -6.87
CA ILE A 44 0.59 -6.46 -7.65
C ILE A 44 -0.31 -7.41 -8.46
N ASP A 45 -1.61 -7.17 -8.41
CA ASP A 45 -2.61 -7.78 -9.29
C ASP A 45 -3.35 -6.63 -9.99
N HIS A 46 -3.00 -6.36 -11.25
CA HIS A 46 -3.60 -5.29 -12.04
C HIS A 46 -5.02 -5.62 -12.48
N LYS A 47 -5.35 -6.91 -12.64
CA LYS A 47 -6.70 -7.35 -13.02
C LYS A 47 -7.72 -6.99 -11.95
N LYS A 48 -7.33 -7.16 -10.68
CA LYS A 48 -8.16 -6.81 -9.51
C LYS A 48 -7.89 -5.41 -8.98
N LYS A 49 -6.88 -4.73 -9.52
CA LYS A 49 -6.34 -3.46 -9.01
C LYS A 49 -6.02 -3.55 -7.52
N THR A 50 -5.24 -4.55 -7.13
CA THR A 50 -4.87 -4.78 -5.72
C THR A 50 -3.37 -4.88 -5.52
N LEU A 51 -2.90 -4.38 -4.37
CA LEU A 51 -1.56 -4.62 -3.84
C LEU A 51 -1.69 -5.49 -2.59
N THR A 52 -1.05 -6.64 -2.55
CA THR A 52 -1.11 -7.55 -1.39
C THR A 52 0.23 -7.58 -0.68
N LEU A 53 0.25 -7.27 0.62
CA LEU A 53 1.47 -7.39 1.41
C LEU A 53 1.97 -8.84 1.42
N ALA A 54 3.28 -9.05 1.25
CA ALA A 54 3.85 -10.39 1.12
C ALA A 54 3.87 -11.16 2.46
N ASN A 55 4.13 -10.50 3.58
CA ASN A 55 4.13 -11.12 4.92
C ASN A 55 3.60 -10.11 5.98
N PRO A 56 2.67 -10.51 6.86
CA PRO A 56 2.16 -9.63 7.93
C PRO A 56 3.25 -9.18 8.91
N ASP A 57 4.27 -10.00 9.14
CA ASP A 57 5.33 -9.72 10.10
C ASP A 57 6.14 -8.47 9.73
N GLN A 58 6.08 -8.04 8.46
CA GLN A 58 6.70 -6.82 7.97
C GLN A 58 6.12 -5.57 8.65
N LEU A 59 4.92 -5.64 9.23
CA LEU A 59 4.25 -4.52 9.91
C LEU A 59 4.63 -4.38 11.39
N PHE A 60 5.33 -5.34 12.00
CA PHE A 60 5.75 -5.24 13.41
C PHE A 60 6.82 -4.15 13.65
N HIS A 61 7.42 -3.63 12.59
CA HIS A 61 8.35 -2.51 12.65
C HIS A 61 7.61 -1.19 12.42
N PHE A 62 7.74 -0.23 13.35
CA PHE A 62 7.01 1.04 13.28
C PHE A 62 7.17 1.81 11.95
N PRO A 63 8.37 1.93 11.34
CA PRO A 63 8.51 2.57 10.03
C PRO A 63 7.68 1.88 8.94
N SER A 64 7.62 0.55 8.97
CA SER A 64 6.86 -0.26 8.04
C SER A 64 5.36 -0.09 8.24
N PHE A 65 4.90 0.01 9.49
CA PHE A 65 3.52 0.38 9.78
C PHE A 65 3.16 1.73 9.15
N VAL A 66 3.96 2.78 9.35
CA VAL A 66 3.69 4.12 8.80
C VAL A 66 3.64 4.10 7.26
N ILE A 67 4.65 3.53 6.61
CA ILE A 67 4.69 3.44 5.14
C ILE A 67 3.51 2.61 4.61
N HIS A 68 3.08 1.57 5.33
CA HIS A 68 1.94 0.77 4.90
C HIS A 68 0.65 1.60 4.81
N TYR A 69 0.33 2.42 5.82
CA TYR A 69 -0.86 3.26 5.78
C TYR A 69 -0.76 4.37 4.73
N GLN A 70 0.42 4.97 4.55
CA GLN A 70 0.64 5.91 3.45
C GLN A 70 0.42 5.23 2.09
N THR A 71 0.87 4.00 1.93
CA THR A 71 0.65 3.20 0.72
C THR A 71 -0.85 2.97 0.48
N ILE A 72 -1.64 2.66 1.52
CA ILE A 72 -3.11 2.55 1.42
C ILE A 72 -3.68 3.85 0.85
N ASP A 73 -3.35 4.99 1.48
CA ASP A 73 -3.93 6.29 1.11
C ASP A 73 -3.55 6.71 -0.32
N VAL A 74 -2.27 6.56 -0.71
CA VAL A 74 -1.78 6.94 -2.04
C VAL A 74 -2.39 6.05 -3.13
N PHE A 75 -2.34 4.72 -2.97
CA PHE A 75 -2.79 3.80 -4.02
C PHE A 75 -4.31 3.81 -4.19
N HIS A 76 -5.06 4.13 -3.13
CA HIS A 76 -6.50 4.35 -3.23
C HIS A 76 -6.85 5.52 -4.16
N GLN A 77 -6.06 6.60 -4.18
CA GLN A 77 -6.27 7.74 -5.09
C GLN A 77 -6.18 7.37 -6.58
N ILE A 78 -5.49 6.27 -6.91
CA ILE A 78 -5.33 5.80 -8.28
C ILE A 78 -6.18 4.55 -8.58
N GLY A 79 -7.12 4.22 -7.69
CA GLY A 79 -8.08 3.13 -7.87
C GLY A 79 -7.52 1.75 -7.57
N TYR A 80 -6.46 1.65 -6.77
CA TYR A 80 -5.92 0.38 -6.27
C TYR A 80 -6.26 0.20 -4.79
N THR A 81 -6.51 -1.04 -4.40
CA THR A 81 -6.76 -1.41 -3.00
C THR A 81 -5.55 -2.14 -2.44
N VAL A 82 -5.03 -1.67 -1.31
CA VAL A 82 -3.97 -2.38 -0.57
C VAL A 82 -4.64 -3.36 0.39
N LEU A 83 -4.36 -4.65 0.19
CA LEU A 83 -4.90 -5.75 0.97
C LEU A 83 -3.90 -6.20 2.04
N PRO A 84 -4.41 -6.69 3.18
CA PRO A 84 -3.58 -7.47 4.08
C PRO A 84 -3.01 -8.69 3.34
N PRO A 85 -1.92 -9.26 3.84
CA PRO A 85 -1.43 -10.53 3.31
C PRO A 85 -2.58 -11.53 3.33
N LYS A 86 -2.75 -12.29 2.24
CA LYS A 86 -3.66 -13.43 2.30
C LYS A 86 -3.19 -14.29 3.44
N GLU A 87 -4.06 -14.57 4.41
CA GLU A 87 -3.85 -15.69 5.31
C GLU A 87 -3.69 -16.90 4.40
N THR A 88 -2.46 -17.35 4.20
CA THR A 88 -2.23 -18.70 3.72
C THR A 88 -2.90 -19.55 4.78
N ASN A 89 -4.04 -20.16 4.44
CA ASN A 89 -4.73 -21.09 5.32
C ASN A 89 -3.66 -21.96 5.98
N ARG A 90 -3.54 -21.87 7.31
CA ARG A 90 -2.93 -22.93 8.09
C ARG A 90 -3.89 -24.11 8.00
N GLU A 91 -3.79 -24.86 6.91
CA GLU A 91 -4.26 -26.25 6.85
C GLU A 91 -3.27 -27.17 7.57
#